data_AF-A0A4R5FG87-F1
#
_entry.id   AF-A0A4R5FG87-F1
#
_cell.length_a   1.000
_cell.length_b   1.000
_cell.length_c   1.000
_cell.angle_alpha   90.00
_cell.angle_beta   90.00
_cell.angle_gamma   90.00
#
_symmetry.space_group_name_H-M   'P 1'
#
loop_
_entity.id
_entity.type
_entity.pdbx_description
1 polymer ?
#
loop_
_entity_poly.entity_id
_entity_poly.type
_entity_poly.pdbx_seq_one_letter_code
_entity_poly.pdbx_strand_id
1 'polypeptide(L)'
;MGGQRLPADIDALTAAPTGIVIAVGEESKGTCIGRTSPATAELLGQEATVFPSHRGGFVGGEYGYAGRSESFARKLREVLDAAD
;
A
#
# COMPACT_ATOMS: atom_id res chain seq x y z
N MET A 1 25.78 15.48 5.47
CA MET A 1 25.03 15.30 4.21
C MET A 1 23.64 15.86 4.39
N GLY A 2 23.36 17.06 3.87
CA GLY A 2 22.01 17.64 3.88
C GLY A 2 21.26 17.21 2.62
N GLY A 3 20.57 16.08 2.66
CA GLY A 3 19.63 15.72 1.60
C GLY A 3 18.42 16.62 1.69
N GLN A 4 18.08 17.33 0.61
CA GLN A 4 16.86 18.12 0.58
C GLN A 4 15.67 17.15 0.62
N ARG A 5 14.85 17.26 1.67
CA ARG A 5 13.61 16.51 1.78
C ARG A 5 12.59 17.14 0.84
N LEU A 6 12.36 16.49 -0.29
CA LEU A 6 11.30 16.85 -1.23
C LEU A 6 9.99 16.19 -0.74
N PRO A 7 9.03 16.95 -0.19
CA PRO A 7 7.72 16.41 0.15
C PRO A 7 6.97 15.99 -1.12
N ALA A 8 6.08 15.00 -1.01
CA ALA A 8 5.17 14.64 -2.09
C ALA A 8 4.20 15.79 -2.36
N ASP A 9 3.91 16.04 -3.63
CA ASP A 9 2.89 17.01 -4.06
C ASP A 9 1.50 16.35 -3.96
N ILE A 10 0.85 16.52 -2.81
CA ILE A 10 -0.43 15.90 -2.50
C ILE A 10 -1.55 16.42 -3.40
N ASP A 11 -1.52 17.71 -3.73
CA ASP A 11 -2.53 18.33 -4.60
C ASP A 11 -2.44 17.76 -6.02
N ALA A 12 -1.22 17.61 -6.55
CA ALA A 12 -1.01 16.97 -7.85
C ALA A 12 -1.43 15.49 -7.86
N LEU A 13 -1.17 14.75 -6.80
CA LEU A 13 -1.60 13.34 -6.68
C LEU A 13 -3.12 13.21 -6.60
N THR A 14 -3.78 14.12 -5.88
CA THR A 14 -5.24 14.10 -5.70
C THR A 14 -5.98 14.56 -6.97
N ALA A 15 -5.39 15.48 -7.73
CA ALA A 15 -5.94 15.99 -8.99
C ALA A 15 -5.71 15.04 -10.18
N ALA A 16 -4.87 14.01 -10.03
CA ALA A 16 -4.58 13.08 -11.11
C ALA A 16 -5.83 12.25 -11.46
N PRO A 17 -6.08 11.96 -12.76
CA PRO A 17 -7.20 11.10 -13.17
C PRO A 17 -6.99 9.62 -12.82
N THR A 18 -5.79 9.25 -12.37
CA THR A 18 -5.44 7.87 -12.00
C THR A 18 -5.86 7.58 -10.56
N GLY A 19 -6.57 6.48 -10.33
CA GLY A 19 -6.86 6.01 -8.98
C GLY A 19 -5.58 5.64 -8.21
N ILE A 20 -5.39 6.24 -7.03
CA ILE A 20 -4.25 5.95 -6.15
C ILE A 20 -4.75 5.22 -4.90
N VAL A 21 -4.27 3.98 -4.72
CA VAL A 21 -4.55 3.18 -3.53
C VAL A 21 -3.29 3.04 -2.69
N ILE A 22 -3.35 3.47 -1.43
CA ILE A 22 -2.27 3.23 -0.47
C ILE A 22 -2.52 1.91 0.26
N ALA A 23 -1.65 0.92 0.04
CA ALA A 23 -1.77 -0.42 0.63
C ALA A 23 -0.82 -0.64 1.81
N VAL A 24 -1.25 -1.49 2.75
CA VAL A 24 -0.43 -1.98 3.88
C VAL A 24 -0.73 -3.45 4.17
N GLY A 25 0.29 -4.25 4.47
CA GLY A 25 0.07 -5.64 4.89
C GLY A 25 -0.38 -5.74 6.35
N GLU A 26 -1.32 -6.62 6.66
CA GLU A 26 -1.79 -6.92 8.03
C GLU A 26 -0.63 -7.14 9.03
N GLU A 27 0.41 -7.86 8.59
CA GLU A 27 1.58 -8.22 9.42
C GLU A 27 2.60 -7.07 9.52
N SER A 28 2.37 -5.96 8.85
CA SER A 28 3.26 -4.79 8.88
C SER A 28 3.07 -3.94 10.14
N LYS A 29 2.12 -4.28 11.03
CA LYS A 29 1.87 -3.54 12.27
C LYS A 29 3.16 -3.42 13.11
N GLY A 30 3.43 -2.22 13.60
CA GLY A 30 4.63 -1.93 14.39
C GLY A 30 5.92 -1.74 13.57
N THR A 31 5.91 -2.02 12.27
CA THR A 31 7.05 -1.72 11.39
C THR A 31 7.05 -0.25 10.98
N CYS A 32 8.12 0.20 10.30
CA CYS A 32 8.13 1.51 9.67
C CYS A 32 6.98 1.65 8.65
N ILE A 33 6.83 0.67 7.76
CA ILE A 33 5.79 0.66 6.72
C ILE A 33 4.38 0.66 7.31
N GLY A 34 4.16 -0.10 8.39
CA GLY A 34 2.87 -0.11 9.09
C GLY A 34 2.46 1.24 9.68
N ARG A 35 3.41 2.16 9.90
CA ARG A 35 3.13 3.53 10.37
C ARG A 35 3.04 4.52 9.21
N THR A 36 3.91 4.40 8.22
CA THR A 36 3.99 5.36 7.12
C THR A 36 2.87 5.18 6.10
N SER A 37 2.39 3.95 5.86
CA SER A 37 1.29 3.74 4.91
C SER A 37 -0.02 4.40 5.36
N PRO A 38 -0.53 4.19 6.60
CA PRO A 38 -1.72 4.92 7.08
C PRO A 38 -1.53 6.44 7.05
N ALA A 39 -0.38 6.95 7.51
CA ALA A 39 -0.12 8.40 7.48
C ALA A 39 -0.10 8.97 6.05
N THR A 40 0.38 8.21 5.06
CA THR A 40 0.37 8.65 3.65
C THR A 40 -1.05 8.60 3.07
N ALA A 41 -1.84 7.59 3.44
CA ALA A 41 -3.24 7.49 3.07
C ALA A 41 -4.04 8.70 3.60
N GLU A 42 -3.83 9.07 4.87
CA GLU A 42 -4.45 10.24 5.50
C GLU A 42 -4.10 11.55 4.75
N LEU A 43 -2.86 11.71 4.30
CA LEU A 43 -2.46 12.87 3.49
C LEU A 43 -3.24 12.97 2.17
N LEU A 44 -3.60 11.83 1.57
CA LEU A 44 -4.43 11.77 0.36
C LEU A 44 -5.94 11.74 0.66
N GLY A 45 -6.34 11.95 1.93
CA GLY A 45 -7.75 11.91 2.35
C GLY A 45 -8.41 10.53 2.27
N GLN A 46 -7.63 9.45 2.30
CA GLN A 46 -8.11 8.06 2.21
C GLN A 46 -7.69 7.23 3.45
N GLU A 47 -8.36 6.10 3.67
CA GLU A 47 -7.87 5.07 4.59
C GLU A 47 -6.94 4.10 3.85
N ALA A 48 -5.89 3.62 4.51
CA ALA A 48 -4.99 2.64 3.89
C ALA A 48 -5.72 1.30 3.69
N THR A 49 -5.63 0.76 2.47
CA THR A 49 -6.20 -0.55 2.14
C THR A 49 -5.33 -1.65 2.74
N VAL A 50 -5.93 -2.47 3.61
CA VAL A 50 -5.24 -3.58 4.24
C VAL A 50 -5.22 -4.80 3.32
N PHE A 51 -4.02 -5.30 3.02
CA PHE A 51 -3.78 -6.52 2.25
C PHE A 51 -3.33 -7.67 3.16
N PRO A 52 -3.66 -8.92 2.81
CA PRO A 52 -3.19 -10.09 3.54
C PRO A 52 -1.66 -10.16 3.64
N SER A 53 -1.14 -10.63 4.78
CA SER A 53 0.28 -10.89 5.03
C SER A 53 1.15 -9.62 5.17
N HIS A 54 2.46 -9.72 4.88
CA HIS A 54 3.44 -8.64 4.99
C HIS A 54 3.61 -7.87 3.67
N ARG A 55 4.60 -6.96 3.59
CA ARG A 55 4.93 -6.16 2.38
C ARG A 55 5.23 -6.96 1.09
N GLY A 56 5.36 -8.27 1.23
CA GLY A 56 5.65 -9.22 0.14
C GLY A 56 4.49 -10.21 -0.02
N GLY A 57 3.27 -9.85 0.37
CA GLY A 57 2.10 -10.74 0.37
C GLY A 57 1.79 -11.40 -0.98
N PHE A 58 2.29 -10.85 -2.09
CA PHE A 58 2.17 -11.39 -3.44
C PHE A 58 3.17 -12.51 -3.78
N VAL A 59 4.22 -12.68 -2.98
CA VAL A 59 5.31 -13.63 -3.24
C VAL A 59 4.84 -15.06 -2.93
N GLY A 60 5.05 -15.98 -3.86
CA GLY A 60 4.72 -17.41 -3.70
C GLY A 60 5.69 -18.19 -2.80
N GLY A 61 5.31 -19.43 -2.47
CA GLY A 61 6.06 -20.32 -1.56
C GLY A 61 7.42 -20.78 -2.08
N GLU A 62 7.63 -20.68 -3.39
CA GLU A 62 8.88 -21.00 -4.08
C GLU A 62 10.02 -20.00 -3.79
N TYR A 63 9.72 -18.88 -3.13
CA TYR A 63 10.69 -17.87 -2.73
C TYR A 63 10.84 -17.83 -1.20
N GLY A 64 12.05 -17.53 -0.71
CA GLY A 64 12.40 -17.57 0.73
C GLY A 64 11.70 -16.56 1.66
N TYR A 65 10.74 -15.77 1.17
CA TYR A 65 9.91 -14.85 1.97
C TYR A 65 8.47 -14.88 1.47
N ALA A 66 7.88 -16.07 1.56
CA ALA A 66 6.56 -16.39 1.05
C ALA A 66 5.46 -15.59 1.76
N GLY A 67 4.63 -14.92 0.97
CA GLY A 67 3.40 -14.27 1.42
C GLY A 67 2.18 -15.17 1.25
N ARG A 68 0.99 -14.56 1.29
CA ARG A 68 -0.30 -15.22 0.99
C ARG A 68 -0.78 -14.80 -0.41
N SER A 69 -0.06 -15.22 -1.45
CA SER A 69 -0.22 -14.74 -2.83
C SER A 69 -1.64 -14.89 -3.39
N GLU A 70 -2.31 -16.01 -3.14
CA GLU A 70 -3.70 -16.22 -3.61
C GLU A 70 -4.69 -15.26 -2.93
N SER A 71 -4.58 -15.06 -1.62
CA SER A 71 -5.42 -14.11 -0.88
C SER A 71 -5.11 -12.67 -1.28
N PHE A 72 -3.84 -12.35 -1.54
CA PHE A 72 -3.43 -11.06 -2.10
C PHE A 72 -4.10 -10.81 -3.45
N ALA A 73 -4.05 -11.78 -4.38
CA ALA A 73 -4.65 -11.66 -5.70
C ALA A 73 -6.19 -11.53 -5.67
N ARG A 74 -6.85 -12.18 -4.70
CA ARG A 74 -8.29 -11.99 -4.47
C ARG A 74 -8.58 -10.56 -4.01
N LYS A 75 -7.85 -10.07 -3.00
CA LYS A 75 -8.02 -8.70 -2.49
C LYS A 75 -7.72 -7.65 -3.56
N LEU A 76 -6.70 -7.87 -4.39
CA LEU A 76 -6.36 -6.96 -5.47
C LEU A 76 -7.51 -6.83 -6.47
N ARG A 77 -8.14 -7.94 -6.86
CA ARG A 77 -9.33 -7.90 -7.74
C ARG A 77 -10.47 -7.12 -7.12
N GLU A 78 -10.79 -7.37 -5.84
CA GLU A 78 -11.83 -6.59 -5.13
C GLU A 78 -11.56 -5.08 -5.13
N VAL A 79 -10.29 -4.67 -5.00
CA VAL A 79 -9.88 -3.26 -5.00
C VAL A 79 -10.01 -2.65 -6.39
N LEU A 80 -9.60 -3.38 -7.43
CA LEU A 80 -9.68 -2.91 -8.81
C LEU A 80 -11.13 -2.83 -9.29
N ASP A 81 -11.96 -3.84 -8.97
CA ASP A 81 -13.37 -3.88 -9.33
C ASP A 81 -14.20 -2.77 -8.64
N ALA A 82 -13.73 -2.24 -7.51
CA ALA A 82 -14.36 -1.12 -6.80
C ALA A 82 -13.87 0.26 -7.28
N ALA A 83 -12.81 0.30 -8.10
CA ALA A 83 -12.24 1.53 -8.64
C ALA A 83 -12.76 1.88 -10.05
N ASP A 84 -13.43 0.93 -10.71
CA ASP A 84 -14.23 1.11 -11.93
C ASP A 84 -15.68 1.51 -11.62
#